data_AF-A0A8J2VZD8-F1
#
_entry.id   AF-A0A8J2VZD8-F1
#
_cell.length_a   1.000
_cell.length_b   1.000
_cell.length_c   1.000
_cell.angle_alpha   90.00
_cell.angle_beta   90.00
_cell.angle_gamma   90.00
#
_symmetry.space_group_name_H-M   'P 1'
#
loop_
_entity.id
_entity.type
_entity.pdbx_description
1 polymer ?
#
loop_
_entity_poly.entity_id
_entity_poly.type
_entity_poly.pdbx_seq_one_letter_code
_entity_poly.pdbx_strand_id
1 'polypeptide(L)'
;MSLSLVSGINLNTMQPQPQGLIVETGNGASVLQLPATTLDQIRHIAADPGASTLRLPPPATEIPAGARETDFDLCYVCKHCKVAFPSAAPLQSHQSRSCYLGREAMRGVIRVVQPALECRSCPGERFRTAVEFRRHAESEIHMHNSMQQQQPPLSEPLSHEMEDVVNQITLLAARAAQDTTSSKDPNVNFCAPGPRFPQPGELPLASAGH
;
A
#
# COMPACT_ATOMS: atom_id res chain seq x y z
N MET A 1 -68.58 -40.21 -2.61
CA MET A 1 -67.88 -39.50 -1.53
C MET A 1 -66.52 -40.20 -1.39
N SER A 2 -65.46 -39.83 -2.13
CA SER A 2 -64.67 -38.58 -1.98
C SER A 2 -64.08 -38.53 -0.55
N LEU A 3 -62.79 -38.60 -0.22
CA LEU A 3 -61.46 -38.48 -0.87
C LEU A 3 -60.47 -39.37 -0.05
N SER A 4 -59.22 -39.71 -0.39
CA SER A 4 -58.32 -39.52 -1.55
C SER A 4 -57.21 -40.61 -1.52
N LEU A 5 -56.21 -40.56 -2.42
CA LEU A 5 -55.02 -41.44 -2.42
C LEU A 5 -53.74 -40.59 -2.62
N VAL A 6 -52.59 -41.14 -2.22
CA VAL A 6 -51.18 -40.76 -2.52
C VAL A 6 -50.57 -39.49 -1.87
N SER A 7 -49.25 -39.61 -1.62
CA SER A 7 -48.22 -38.56 -1.53
C SER A 7 -48.19 -37.68 -0.26
N GLY A 8 -47.06 -37.56 0.44
CA GLY A 8 -45.76 -38.21 0.27
C GLY A 8 -44.74 -37.57 1.22
N ILE A 9 -43.88 -38.39 1.85
CA ILE A 9 -42.83 -37.86 2.74
C ILE A 9 -41.78 -37.16 1.87
N ASN A 10 -41.86 -35.83 1.81
CA ASN A 10 -40.94 -35.02 1.01
C ASN A 10 -39.60 -34.85 1.76
N LEU A 11 -38.82 -35.94 1.84
CA LEU A 11 -37.45 -35.96 2.34
C LEU A 11 -36.48 -35.44 1.25
N ASN A 12 -36.74 -34.22 0.79
CA ASN A 12 -35.89 -33.44 -0.10
C ASN A 12 -36.47 -32.01 -0.12
N THR A 13 -35.85 -30.98 0.45
CA THR A 13 -34.43 -30.67 0.29
C THR A 13 -33.91 -29.96 1.55
N MET A 14 -32.95 -30.55 2.27
CA MET A 14 -32.03 -29.78 3.10
C MET A 14 -31.07 -29.02 2.19
N GLN A 15 -31.62 -28.05 1.45
CA GLN A 15 -30.85 -27.16 0.60
C GLN A 15 -29.92 -26.40 1.54
N PRO A 16 -28.58 -26.53 1.42
CA PRO A 16 -27.68 -25.77 2.27
C PRO A 16 -27.97 -24.30 2.01
N GLN A 17 -28.56 -23.63 3.00
CA GLN A 17 -28.81 -22.20 2.96
C GLN A 17 -27.48 -21.54 2.59
N PRO A 18 -27.42 -20.71 1.53
CA PRO A 18 -26.14 -20.18 1.07
C PRO A 18 -25.49 -19.40 2.22
N GLN A 19 -24.40 -19.95 2.75
CA GLN A 19 -23.60 -19.37 3.83
C GLN A 19 -22.73 -18.24 3.26
N GLY A 20 -23.39 -17.23 2.72
CA GLY A 20 -22.77 -16.16 1.95
C GLY A 20 -23.62 -14.91 1.99
N LEU A 21 -22.93 -13.78 1.91
CA LEU A 21 -23.54 -12.47 1.90
C LEU A 21 -23.93 -12.14 0.45
N ILE A 22 -25.23 -11.96 0.19
CA ILE A 22 -25.72 -11.62 -1.15
C ILE A 22 -25.39 -10.14 -1.41
N VAL A 23 -24.53 -9.90 -2.39
CA VAL A 23 -24.11 -8.57 -2.86
C VAL A 23 -24.89 -8.25 -4.12
N GLU A 24 -25.80 -7.28 -4.03
CA GLU A 24 -26.58 -6.83 -5.19
C GLU A 24 -25.73 -5.97 -6.12
N THR A 25 -25.07 -6.62 -7.07
CA THR A 25 -24.39 -5.92 -8.16
C THR A 25 -25.44 -5.56 -9.22
N GLY A 26 -25.33 -4.39 -9.87
CA GLY A 26 -26.32 -3.92 -10.85
C GLY A 26 -26.48 -4.81 -12.10
N ASN A 27 -25.67 -5.86 -12.23
CA ASN A 27 -25.67 -6.86 -13.28
C ASN A 27 -26.25 -8.22 -12.82
N GLY A 28 -26.72 -8.31 -11.56
CA GLY A 28 -27.21 -9.53 -10.92
C GLY A 28 -26.69 -9.70 -9.49
N ALA A 29 -27.43 -10.44 -8.66
CA ALA A 29 -27.01 -10.80 -7.32
C ALA A 29 -25.80 -11.74 -7.36
N SER A 30 -24.70 -11.36 -6.71
CA SER A 30 -23.50 -12.18 -6.55
C SER A 30 -23.35 -12.61 -5.10
N VAL A 31 -23.01 -13.87 -4.83
CA VAL A 31 -22.86 -14.38 -3.46
C VAL A 31 -21.41 -14.28 -3.03
N LEU A 32 -21.12 -13.33 -2.14
CA LEU A 32 -19.83 -13.25 -1.46
C LEU A 32 -19.81 -14.33 -0.37
N GLN A 33 -19.14 -15.45 -0.66
CA GLN A 33 -18.95 -16.53 0.31
C GLN A 33 -18.05 -16.02 1.45
N LEU A 34 -18.59 -15.97 2.66
CA LEU A 34 -17.89 -15.51 3.86
C LEU A 34 -17.96 -16.62 4.92
N PRO A 35 -16.90 -16.81 5.73
CA PRO A 35 -16.95 -17.71 6.87
C PRO A 35 -18.16 -17.42 7.78
N ALA A 36 -18.77 -18.46 8.34
CA ALA A 36 -19.93 -18.30 9.23
C ALA A 36 -19.64 -17.38 10.44
N THR A 37 -18.39 -17.39 10.93
CA THR A 37 -17.89 -16.48 11.97
C THR A 37 -17.91 -15.02 11.55
N THR A 38 -17.60 -14.72 10.28
CA THR A 38 -17.71 -13.37 9.70
C THR A 38 -19.17 -12.93 9.61
N LEU A 39 -20.09 -13.82 9.20
CA LEU A 39 -21.53 -13.52 9.14
C LEU A 39 -22.12 -13.29 10.54
N ASP A 40 -21.59 -13.94 11.57
CA ASP A 40 -21.96 -13.67 12.97
C ASP A 40 -21.45 -12.31 13.46
N GLN A 41 -20.18 -11.97 13.18
CA GLN A 41 -19.62 -10.64 13.46
C GLN A 41 -20.41 -9.52 12.76
N ILE A 42 -20.84 -9.70 11.50
CA ILE A 42 -21.71 -8.75 10.80
C ILE A 42 -23.03 -8.56 11.55
N ARG A 43 -23.65 -9.63 12.05
CA ARG A 43 -24.89 -9.54 12.85
C ARG A 43 -24.67 -8.77 14.14
N HIS A 44 -23.55 -8.99 14.83
CA HIS A 44 -23.19 -8.30 16.07
C HIS A 44 -22.90 -6.80 15.86
N ILE A 45 -21.95 -6.46 14.97
CA ILE A 45 -21.56 -5.07 14.65
C ILE A 45 -22.74 -4.24 14.10
N ALA A 46 -23.72 -4.90 13.50
CA ALA A 46 -24.92 -4.26 12.99
C ALA A 46 -25.98 -3.97 14.07
N ALA A 47 -25.71 -4.24 15.35
CA ALA A 47 -26.50 -3.75 16.48
C ALA A 47 -26.10 -2.31 16.86
N ASP A 48 -24.82 -1.96 16.76
CA ASP A 48 -24.33 -0.61 17.03
C ASP A 48 -24.78 0.38 15.94
N PRO A 49 -25.13 1.64 16.28
CA PRO A 49 -25.44 2.66 15.28
C PRO A 49 -24.22 3.10 14.45
N GLY A 50 -24.43 3.95 13.45
CA GLY A 50 -23.36 4.60 12.70
C GLY A 50 -22.51 3.69 11.80
N ALA A 51 -21.31 4.14 11.47
CA ALA A 51 -20.39 3.45 10.57
C ALA A 51 -19.42 2.54 11.33
N SER A 52 -19.13 1.36 10.77
CA SER A 52 -18.13 0.42 11.28
C SER A 52 -17.34 -0.18 10.13
N THR A 53 -16.13 -0.67 10.41
CA THR A 53 -15.30 -1.40 9.45
C THR A 53 -15.10 -2.82 9.96
N LEU A 54 -15.42 -3.83 9.15
CA LEU A 54 -15.11 -5.23 9.44
C LEU A 54 -13.97 -5.67 8.52
N ARG A 55 -12.80 -5.86 9.10
CA ARG A 55 -11.61 -6.37 8.40
C ARG A 55 -11.63 -7.89 8.44
N LEU A 56 -11.68 -8.53 7.28
CA LEU A 56 -11.53 -9.98 7.19
C LEU A 56 -10.11 -10.38 7.64
N PRO A 57 -9.94 -11.56 8.25
CA PRO A 57 -8.61 -12.01 8.69
C PRO A 57 -7.65 -12.03 7.50
N PRO A 58 -6.40 -11.54 7.65
CA PRO A 58 -5.41 -11.61 6.60
C PRO A 58 -5.14 -13.08 6.22
N PRO A 59 -4.76 -13.37 4.96
CA PRO A 59 -4.07 -14.61 4.67
C PRO A 59 -2.81 -14.71 5.54
N ALA A 60 -2.40 -15.92 5.92
CA ALA A 60 -1.26 -16.17 6.80
C ALA A 60 0.09 -15.95 6.09
N THR A 61 0.32 -14.72 5.62
CA THR A 61 1.46 -14.31 4.80
C THR A 61 1.98 -12.98 5.35
N GLU A 62 3.29 -12.91 5.56
CA GLU A 62 3.96 -11.66 5.93
C GLU A 62 3.84 -10.58 4.84
N ILE A 63 3.88 -9.30 5.25
CA ILE A 63 3.84 -8.16 4.33
C ILE A 63 5.20 -8.09 3.60
N PRO A 64 5.25 -8.20 2.26
CA PRO A 64 6.51 -8.17 1.54
C PRO A 64 7.29 -6.86 1.70
N ALA A 65 8.62 -6.93 1.62
CA ALA A 65 9.47 -5.74 1.57
C ALA A 65 9.07 -4.82 0.41
N GLY A 66 9.13 -3.50 0.64
CA GLY A 66 8.67 -2.49 -0.32
C GLY A 66 7.14 -2.31 -0.41
N ALA A 67 6.33 -3.19 0.19
CA ALA A 67 4.88 -3.03 0.26
C ALA A 67 4.44 -2.16 1.45
N ARG A 68 3.21 -1.65 1.35
CA ARG A 68 2.42 -1.08 2.46
C ARG A 68 1.09 -1.82 2.50
N GLU A 69 0.65 -2.22 3.69
CA GLU A 69 -0.70 -2.78 3.85
C GLU A 69 -1.75 -1.66 3.75
N THR A 70 -2.86 -1.96 3.09
CA THR A 70 -4.00 -1.07 2.86
C THR A 70 -5.30 -1.88 2.90
N ASP A 71 -6.45 -1.22 2.94
CA ASP A 71 -7.75 -1.90 2.92
C ASP A 71 -8.35 -1.88 1.50
N PHE A 72 -8.82 -3.04 1.04
CA PHE A 72 -9.61 -3.20 -0.17
C PHE A 72 -11.07 -3.48 0.19
N ASP A 73 -11.99 -2.60 -0.23
CA ASP A 73 -13.42 -2.76 0.03
C ASP A 73 -13.99 -3.93 -0.78
N LEU A 74 -14.60 -4.91 -0.10
CA LEU A 74 -15.34 -6.00 -0.74
C LEU A 74 -16.82 -5.65 -0.94
N CYS A 75 -17.44 -5.12 0.11
CA CYS A 75 -18.85 -4.72 0.08
C CYS A 75 -19.19 -3.80 1.25
N TYR A 76 -20.37 -3.21 1.17
CA TYR A 76 -20.95 -2.28 2.12
C TYR A 76 -22.30 -2.84 2.60
N VAL A 77 -22.42 -3.16 3.89
CA VAL A 77 -23.65 -3.76 4.46
C VAL A 77 -24.49 -2.68 5.14
N CYS A 78 -25.78 -2.63 4.82
CA CYS A 78 -26.72 -1.78 5.53
C CYS A 78 -27.00 -2.34 6.93
N LYS A 79 -26.69 -1.59 8.00
CA LYS A 79 -26.87 -2.09 9.38
C LYS A 79 -28.33 -2.39 9.75
N HIS A 80 -29.32 -1.83 9.06
CA HIS A 80 -30.72 -2.12 9.34
C HIS A 80 -31.18 -3.45 8.73
N CYS A 81 -31.26 -3.53 7.39
CA CYS A 81 -31.78 -4.70 6.68
C CYS A 81 -30.75 -5.82 6.48
N LYS A 82 -29.47 -5.59 6.82
CA LYS A 82 -28.32 -6.50 6.63
C LYS A 82 -28.03 -6.89 5.15
N VAL A 83 -28.65 -6.21 4.18
CA VAL A 83 -28.35 -6.36 2.73
C VAL A 83 -26.99 -5.75 2.41
N ALA A 84 -26.24 -6.38 1.49
CA ALA A 84 -24.92 -5.94 1.07
C ALA A 84 -24.90 -5.39 -0.36
N PHE A 85 -24.05 -4.39 -0.56
CA PHE A 85 -23.93 -3.61 -1.77
C PHE A 85 -22.46 -3.56 -2.22
N PRO A 86 -22.15 -3.55 -3.53
CA PRO A 86 -20.78 -3.61 -4.04
C PRO A 86 -19.99 -2.31 -3.80
N SER A 87 -20.67 -1.19 -3.55
CA SER A 87 -20.04 0.10 -3.27
C SER A 87 -20.97 1.01 -2.46
N ALA A 88 -20.45 2.15 -2.01
CA ALA A 88 -21.22 3.10 -1.17
C ALA A 88 -22.43 3.72 -1.89
N ALA A 89 -22.36 3.97 -3.20
CA ALA A 89 -23.42 4.64 -3.98
C ALA A 89 -24.77 3.87 -4.02
N PRO A 90 -24.83 2.57 -4.38
CA PRO A 90 -26.07 1.80 -4.30
C PRO A 90 -26.58 1.63 -2.87
N LEU A 91 -25.69 1.51 -1.87
CA LEU A 91 -26.09 1.52 -0.46
C LEU A 91 -26.77 2.86 -0.08
N GLN A 92 -26.16 4.01 -0.39
CA GLN A 92 -26.75 5.32 -0.09
C GLN A 92 -28.10 5.52 -0.78
N SER A 93 -28.25 5.02 -2.02
CA SER A 93 -29.51 5.03 -2.76
C SER A 93 -30.59 4.19 -2.05
N HIS A 94 -30.24 2.99 -1.60
CA HIS A 94 -31.11 2.14 -0.79
C HIS A 94 -31.48 2.77 0.56
N GLN A 95 -30.50 3.36 1.25
CA GLN A 95 -30.70 3.99 2.57
C GLN A 95 -31.66 5.18 2.51
N SER A 96 -31.49 6.05 1.51
CA SER A 96 -32.28 7.27 1.34
C SER A 96 -33.68 7.05 0.78
N ARG A 97 -33.86 6.09 -0.14
CA ARG A 97 -35.13 5.89 -0.85
C ARG A 97 -36.06 4.85 -0.22
N SER A 98 -35.53 3.94 0.59
CA SER A 98 -36.29 2.75 1.02
C SER A 98 -36.02 2.35 2.46
N CYS A 99 -34.77 2.32 2.88
CA CYS A 99 -34.41 1.71 4.16
C CYS A 99 -34.64 2.60 5.38
N TYR A 100 -34.30 3.89 5.33
CA TYR A 100 -34.35 4.79 6.51
C TYR A 100 -35.37 5.93 6.37
N LEU A 101 -36.44 5.73 5.58
CA LEU A 101 -37.56 6.67 5.48
C LEU A 101 -38.07 7.06 6.89
N GLY A 102 -38.01 8.35 7.22
CA GLY A 102 -38.41 8.89 8.53
C GLY A 102 -37.42 8.67 9.69
N ARG A 103 -36.26 8.02 9.46
CA ARG A 103 -35.26 7.70 10.50
C ARG A 103 -33.80 7.84 10.03
N GLU A 104 -33.55 8.90 9.27
CA GLU A 104 -32.24 9.27 8.71
C GLU A 104 -31.09 9.21 9.73
N ALA A 105 -31.34 9.67 10.97
CA ALA A 105 -30.36 9.69 12.06
C ALA A 105 -29.90 8.29 12.53
N MET A 106 -30.64 7.22 12.22
CA MET A 106 -30.28 5.85 12.57
C MET A 106 -29.46 5.15 11.47
N ARG A 107 -29.12 5.83 10.37
CA ARG A 107 -28.35 5.26 9.26
C ARG A 107 -27.04 4.66 9.75
N GLY A 108 -26.86 3.37 9.47
CA GLY A 108 -25.62 2.65 9.79
C GLY A 108 -25.12 1.79 8.63
N VAL A 109 -23.81 1.64 8.56
CA VAL A 109 -23.09 0.88 7.53
C VAL A 109 -21.95 0.05 8.14
N ILE A 110 -21.71 -1.14 7.59
CA ILE A 110 -20.47 -1.90 7.80
C ILE A 110 -19.72 -1.92 6.49
N ARG A 111 -18.50 -1.37 6.46
CA ARG A 111 -17.57 -1.52 5.34
C ARG A 111 -16.79 -2.83 5.56
N VAL A 112 -17.02 -3.83 4.72
CA VAL A 112 -16.32 -5.11 4.80
C VAL A 112 -15.10 -5.05 3.90
N VAL A 113 -13.92 -5.20 4.48
CA VAL A 113 -12.63 -5.00 3.79
C VAL A 113 -11.72 -6.22 3.91
N GLN A 114 -10.89 -6.43 2.91
CA GLN A 114 -9.74 -7.33 2.98
C GLN A 114 -8.43 -6.54 3.06
N PRO A 115 -7.43 -7.03 3.80
CA PRO A 115 -6.05 -6.56 3.65
C PRO A 115 -5.59 -6.71 2.20
N ALA A 116 -5.00 -5.65 1.68
CA ALA A 116 -4.39 -5.56 0.37
C ALA A 116 -3.02 -4.90 0.49
N LEU A 117 -2.23 -4.96 -0.57
CA LEU A 117 -0.88 -4.42 -0.63
C LEU A 117 -0.83 -3.25 -1.62
N GLU A 118 -0.02 -2.25 -1.31
CA GLU A 118 0.27 -1.12 -2.17
C GLU A 118 1.79 -0.97 -2.32
N CYS A 119 2.25 -0.65 -3.52
CA CYS A 119 3.67 -0.46 -3.78
C CYS A 119 4.15 0.92 -3.32
N ARG A 120 5.24 0.99 -2.55
CA ARG A 120 5.86 2.27 -2.17
C ARG A 120 6.58 2.94 -3.35
N SER A 121 7.15 2.14 -4.25
CA SER A 121 7.89 2.62 -5.42
C SER A 121 6.97 3.10 -6.56
N CYS A 122 5.76 2.53 -6.68
CA CYS A 122 4.88 2.71 -7.82
C CYS A 122 3.53 3.30 -7.37
N PRO A 123 3.30 4.62 -7.51
CA PRO A 123 2.11 5.27 -6.98
C PRO A 123 0.83 4.78 -7.68
N GLY A 124 -0.18 4.42 -6.88
CA GLY A 124 -1.46 3.91 -7.36
C GLY A 124 -1.54 2.39 -7.57
N GLU A 125 -0.41 1.69 -7.58
CA GLU A 125 -0.34 0.23 -7.79
C GLU A 125 -0.76 -0.54 -6.53
N ARG A 126 -1.89 -1.25 -6.61
CA ARG A 126 -2.51 -2.00 -5.50
C ARG A 126 -2.80 -3.45 -5.89
N PHE A 127 -2.55 -4.38 -4.97
CA PHE A 127 -2.57 -5.83 -5.18
C PHE A 127 -3.40 -6.52 -4.10
N ARG A 128 -4.14 -7.58 -4.45
CA ARG A 128 -4.95 -8.32 -3.46
C ARG A 128 -4.15 -9.37 -2.70
N THR A 129 -3.01 -9.79 -3.25
CA THR A 129 -2.18 -10.86 -2.68
C THR A 129 -0.68 -10.53 -2.74
N ALA A 130 0.09 -11.13 -1.85
CA ALA A 130 1.56 -11.08 -1.87
C ALA A 130 2.18 -11.77 -3.11
N VAL A 131 1.44 -12.64 -3.80
CA VAL A 131 1.90 -13.25 -5.07
C VAL A 131 1.85 -12.23 -6.20
N GLU A 132 0.74 -11.50 -6.33
CA GLU A 132 0.60 -10.42 -7.32
C GLU A 132 1.61 -9.30 -7.07
N PHE A 133 1.81 -8.91 -5.81
CA PHE A 133 2.82 -7.90 -5.45
C PHE A 133 4.25 -8.35 -5.80
N ARG A 134 4.65 -9.59 -5.51
CA ARG A 134 5.99 -10.10 -5.85
C ARG A 134 6.23 -10.07 -7.37
N ARG A 135 5.25 -10.55 -8.15
CA ARG A 135 5.30 -10.47 -9.62
C ARG A 135 5.43 -9.04 -10.14
N HIS A 136 4.84 -8.05 -9.46
CA HIS A 136 5.07 -6.63 -9.76
C HIS A 136 6.48 -6.18 -9.38
N ALA A 137 6.98 -6.56 -8.20
CA ALA A 137 8.31 -6.20 -7.73
C ALA A 137 9.45 -6.76 -8.63
N GLU A 138 9.19 -7.89 -9.29
CA GLU A 138 10.07 -8.52 -10.28
C GLU A 138 9.99 -7.88 -11.69
N SER A 139 9.15 -6.86 -11.90
CA SER A 139 9.00 -6.20 -13.20
C SER A 139 10.04 -5.08 -13.44
N GLU A 140 10.46 -4.92 -14.70
CA GLU A 140 11.41 -3.86 -15.10
C GLU A 140 10.90 -2.46 -14.76
N ILE A 141 9.58 -2.23 -14.85
CA ILE A 141 8.92 -0.97 -14.47
C ILE A 141 9.13 -0.68 -12.97
N HIS A 142 8.97 -1.70 -12.12
CA HIS A 142 9.22 -1.56 -10.69
C HIS A 142 10.70 -1.30 -10.40
N MET A 143 11.62 -2.00 -11.07
CA MET A 143 13.06 -1.80 -10.91
C MET A 143 13.48 -0.36 -11.26
N HIS A 144 12.97 0.17 -12.37
CA HIS A 144 13.23 1.55 -12.80
C HIS A 144 12.73 2.58 -11.76
N ASN A 145 11.46 2.46 -11.34
CA ASN A 145 10.86 3.36 -10.34
C ASN A 145 11.58 3.27 -8.98
N SER A 146 11.99 2.07 -8.57
CA SER A 146 12.72 1.85 -7.32
C SER A 146 14.15 2.42 -7.34
N MET A 147 14.84 2.40 -8.48
CA MET A 147 16.13 3.11 -8.63
C MET A 147 15.94 4.63 -8.54
N GLN A 148 14.91 5.17 -9.18
CA GLN A 148 14.65 6.61 -9.17
C GLN A 148 14.34 7.16 -7.76
N GLN A 149 13.70 6.37 -6.89
CA GLN A 149 13.50 6.74 -5.48
C GLN A 149 14.75 6.57 -4.59
N GLN A 150 15.76 5.82 -5.03
CA GLN A 150 17.00 5.60 -4.27
C GLN A 150 18.11 6.59 -4.59
N GLN A 151 17.98 7.40 -5.65
CA GLN A 151 18.82 8.57 -5.79
C GLN A 151 18.52 9.54 -4.64
N PRO A 152 19.51 9.94 -3.82
CA PRO A 152 19.34 11.10 -2.96
C PRO A 152 19.01 12.32 -3.85
N PRO A 153 18.39 13.39 -3.30
CA PRO A 153 18.22 14.65 -4.02
C PRO A 153 19.58 15.35 -4.19
N LEU A 154 20.42 14.78 -5.06
CA LEU A 154 21.72 15.28 -5.46
C LEU A 154 21.59 15.94 -6.82
N SER A 155 21.50 17.26 -6.74
CA SER A 155 21.66 18.20 -7.84
C SER A 155 20.59 18.13 -8.93
N GLU A 156 19.96 19.28 -9.14
CA GLU A 156 19.29 19.61 -10.41
C GLU A 156 20.22 19.24 -11.58
N PRO A 157 19.69 18.73 -12.71
CA PRO A 157 20.52 18.43 -13.86
C PRO A 157 21.21 19.72 -14.30
N LEU A 158 22.52 19.81 -14.07
CA LEU A 158 23.33 20.92 -14.54
C LEU A 158 23.13 20.98 -16.05
N SER A 159 22.45 22.04 -16.50
CA SER A 159 22.16 22.22 -17.91
C SER A 159 23.49 22.15 -18.66
N HIS A 160 23.53 21.42 -19.78
CA HIS A 160 24.75 20.95 -20.46
C HIS A 160 25.87 22.02 -20.62
N GLU A 161 25.46 23.29 -20.73
CA GLU A 161 26.26 24.52 -20.63
C GLU A 161 27.26 24.56 -19.44
N MET A 162 26.84 24.09 -18.24
CA MET A 162 27.63 24.17 -17.00
C MET A 162 28.62 23.01 -16.82
N GLU A 163 28.34 21.84 -17.41
CA GLU A 163 29.30 20.73 -17.44
C GLU A 163 30.51 21.06 -18.33
N ASP A 164 30.30 21.77 -19.44
CA ASP A 164 31.40 22.25 -20.28
C ASP A 164 32.31 23.23 -19.51
N VAL A 165 31.72 24.17 -18.75
CA VAL A 165 32.48 25.11 -17.90
C VAL A 165 33.33 24.38 -16.86
N VAL A 166 32.80 23.34 -16.18
CA VAL A 166 33.56 22.57 -15.19
C VAL A 166 34.70 21.77 -15.85
N ASN A 167 34.44 21.15 -17.01
CA ASN A 167 35.47 20.46 -17.79
C ASN A 167 36.55 21.42 -18.30
N GLN A 168 36.16 22.61 -18.75
CA GLN A 168 37.05 23.66 -19.22
C GLN A 168 37.97 24.18 -18.10
N ILE A 169 37.41 24.47 -16.90
CA ILE A 169 38.20 24.85 -15.72
C ILE A 169 39.21 23.75 -15.35
N THR A 170 38.78 22.49 -15.39
CA THR A 170 39.65 21.33 -15.10
C THR A 170 40.80 21.22 -16.11
N LEU A 171 40.53 21.43 -17.40
CA LEU A 171 41.55 21.46 -18.45
C LEU A 171 42.52 22.66 -18.33
N LEU A 172 42.04 23.85 -17.92
CA LEU A 172 42.90 24.99 -17.63
C LEU A 172 43.81 24.72 -16.42
N ALA A 173 43.27 24.16 -15.34
CA ALA A 173 44.04 23.82 -14.14
C ALA A 173 45.13 22.76 -14.43
N ALA A 174 44.80 21.74 -15.25
CA ALA A 174 45.76 20.72 -15.67
C ALA A 174 46.91 21.31 -16.50
N ARG A 175 46.63 22.28 -17.39
CA ARG A 175 47.68 23.00 -18.15
C ARG A 175 48.52 23.91 -17.25
N ALA A 176 47.90 24.66 -16.35
CA ALA A 176 48.61 25.52 -15.41
C ALA A 176 49.57 24.73 -14.49
N ALA A 177 49.18 23.51 -14.08
CA ALA A 177 50.07 22.63 -13.33
C ALA A 177 51.31 22.18 -14.14
N GLN A 178 51.17 21.96 -15.45
CA GLN A 178 52.28 21.52 -16.32
C GLN A 178 53.26 22.66 -16.67
N ASP A 179 52.76 23.90 -16.80
CA ASP A 179 53.58 25.08 -17.11
C ASP A 179 54.65 25.38 -16.03
N THR A 180 54.42 24.94 -14.79
CA THR A 180 55.36 25.09 -13.67
C THR A 180 56.67 24.29 -13.79
N THR A 181 56.84 23.45 -14.83
CA THR A 181 58.01 22.58 -14.99
C THR A 181 59.12 23.12 -15.90
N SER A 182 58.97 24.32 -16.47
CA SER A 182 59.98 24.91 -17.38
C SER A 182 60.49 26.28 -16.93
N SER A 183 61.18 26.33 -15.78
CA SER A 183 62.21 27.35 -15.54
C SER A 183 63.27 26.85 -14.56
N LYS A 184 64.52 27.15 -14.90
CA LYS A 184 65.73 26.70 -14.21
C LYS A 184 66.30 27.88 -13.42
N ASP A 185 66.32 27.78 -12.09
CA ASP A 185 67.50 28.15 -11.28
C ASP A 185 67.38 27.62 -9.83
N PRO A 186 68.49 27.37 -9.09
CA PRO A 186 68.46 26.57 -7.87
C PRO A 186 68.93 27.33 -6.61
N ASN A 187 68.03 27.74 -5.71
CA ASN A 187 68.43 28.02 -4.32
C ASN A 187 67.28 27.93 -3.29
N VAL A 188 67.67 27.64 -2.04
CA VAL A 188 66.90 27.72 -0.77
C VAL A 188 65.76 26.70 -0.55
N ASN A 189 66.19 25.47 -0.24
CA ASN A 189 65.78 24.69 0.93
C ASN A 189 64.64 25.23 1.82
N PHE A 190 63.55 24.45 1.97
CA PHE A 190 63.11 23.97 3.30
C PHE A 190 62.16 22.76 3.19
N CYS A 191 62.55 21.61 3.72
CA CYS A 191 61.64 20.47 3.91
C CYS A 191 60.90 20.57 5.25
N ALA A 192 59.57 20.45 5.25
CA ALA A 192 58.78 20.02 6.41
C ALA A 192 57.45 19.40 5.94
N PRO A 193 57.13 18.14 6.29
CA PRO A 193 55.85 17.53 5.97
C PRO A 193 54.82 17.69 7.10
N GLY A 194 53.59 18.10 6.77
CA GLY A 194 52.42 17.91 7.64
C GLY A 194 51.26 18.89 7.36
N PRO A 195 50.07 18.67 7.96
CA PRO A 195 49.61 17.46 8.67
C PRO A 195 48.56 16.66 7.88
N ARG A 196 48.42 15.36 8.19
CA ARG A 196 47.28 14.56 7.71
C ARG A 196 46.03 14.90 8.54
N PHE A 197 44.91 15.20 7.88
CA PHE A 197 43.62 15.31 8.56
C PHE A 197 43.16 13.93 9.08
N PRO A 198 42.63 13.82 10.31
CA PRO A 198 42.03 12.60 10.81
C PRO A 198 40.65 12.36 10.17
N GLN A 199 40.29 11.10 9.93
CA GLN A 199 38.94 10.74 9.47
C GLN A 199 37.93 10.76 10.64
N PRO A 200 36.66 11.14 10.41
CA PRO A 200 35.66 11.19 11.46
C PRO A 200 35.15 9.77 11.78
N GLY A 201 35.47 9.24 12.96
CA GLY A 201 35.07 7.87 13.30
C GLY A 201 35.18 7.40 14.75
N GLU A 202 35.83 8.14 15.67
CA GLU A 202 36.05 7.65 17.05
C GLU A 202 35.47 8.59 18.11
N LEU A 203 34.50 8.07 18.87
CA LEU A 203 33.88 8.72 20.02
C LEU A 203 34.78 8.56 21.26
N PRO A 204 35.13 9.63 21.99
CA PRO A 204 35.91 9.51 23.22
C PRO A 204 35.06 8.90 24.36
N LEU A 205 35.43 7.71 24.82
CA LEU A 205 34.99 7.20 26.13
C LEU A 205 35.75 7.99 27.21
N ALA A 206 35.08 8.93 27.89
CA ALA A 206 35.64 9.61 29.04
C ALA A 206 35.72 8.65 30.23
N SER A 207 36.94 8.25 30.62
CA SER A 207 37.22 7.48 31.83
C SER A 207 37.66 8.40 32.97
N ALA A 208 37.35 8.01 34.21
CA ALA A 208 37.55 8.84 35.40
C ALA A 208 38.97 8.78 35.98
N GLY A 209 39.41 9.88 36.60
CA GLY A 209 40.50 9.96 37.59
C GLY A 209 40.06 10.91 38.70
N HIS A 210 40.05 10.47 39.96
CA HIS A 210 41.18 10.50 40.91
C HIS A 210 41.33 11.88 41.57
#